data_AF-A0AA36MV87-F1
#
_entry.id   AF-A0AA36MV87-F1
#
_cell.length_a   1.000
_cell.length_b   1.000
_cell.length_c   1.000
_cell.angle_alpha   90.00
_cell.angle_beta   90.00
_cell.angle_gamma   90.00
#
_symmetry.space_group_name_H-M   'P 1'
#
loop_
_entity.id
_entity.type
_entity.pdbx_description
1 polymer ?
#
loop_
_entity_poly.entity_id
_entity_poly.type
_entity_poly.pdbx_seq_one_letter_code
_entity_poly.pdbx_strand_id
1 'polypeptide(L)' 'MSSARLKYRIVKCTSEDPEFPGSELLSHSSQTKGWQSARFCDFPQEIGLQFETPVHLRQVGYGKIFTRVAGIN' A
#
# COMPACT_ATOMS: atom_id res chain seq x y z
N MET A 1 -13.92 13.06 19.27
CA MET A 1 -14.40 12.75 17.91
C MET A 1 -13.83 11.40 17.50
N SER A 2 -14.67 10.45 17.10
CA SER A 2 -14.23 9.15 16.57
C SER A 2 -13.50 9.36 15.24
N SER A 3 -12.29 8.83 15.11
CA SER A 3 -11.56 8.83 13.83
C SER A 3 -12.09 7.69 12.98
N ALA A 4 -12.93 8.01 11.99
CA ALA A 4 -13.44 7.02 11.05
C ALA A 4 -12.36 6.66 10.01
N ARG A 5 -12.17 5.37 9.74
CA ARG A 5 -11.27 4.92 8.67
C ARG A 5 -11.87 5.30 7.32
N LEU A 6 -11.03 5.89 6.47
CA LEU A 6 -11.40 6.24 5.10
C LEU A 6 -11.31 4.99 4.23
N LYS A 7 -12.38 4.70 3.48
CA LYS A 7 -12.35 3.66 2.44
C LYS A 7 -11.60 4.20 1.23
N TYR A 8 -10.78 3.36 0.62
CA TYR A 8 -10.02 3.69 -0.57
C TYR A 8 -9.86 2.44 -1.43
N ARG A 9 -9.44 2.65 -2.69
CA ARG A 9 -9.03 1.58 -3.60
C ARG A 9 -7.63 1.84 -4.13
N ILE A 10 -6.95 0.78 -4.54
CA ILE A 10 -5.69 0.87 -5.29
C ILE A 10 -6.04 1.12 -6.75
N VAL A 11 -5.44 2.15 -7.36
CA VAL A 11 -5.66 2.50 -8.78
C VAL A 11 -4.40 2.38 -9.62
N LYS A 12 -3.24 2.32 -8.98
CA LYS A 12 -1.95 2.22 -9.65
C LYS A 12 -0.96 1.52 -8.72
N CYS A 13 -0.18 0.59 -9.27
CA CYS A 13 1.07 0.12 -8.73
C CYS A 13 2.10 0.21 -9.86
N THR A 14 3.26 0.81 -9.65
CA THR A 14 4.33 0.82 -10.67
C THR A 14 4.90 -0.58 -10.91
N SER A 15 4.93 -1.40 -9.87
CA SER A 15 5.15 -2.84 -9.94
C SER A 15 4.51 -3.53 -8.73
N GLU A 16 4.36 -4.83 -8.80
CA GLU A 16 3.96 -5.64 -7.65
C GLU A 16 4.52 -7.05 -7.76
N ASP A 17 4.84 -7.64 -6.61
CA ASP A 17 5.13 -9.06 -6.50
C ASP A 17 3.80 -9.83 -6.51
N PRO A 18 3.63 -10.87 -7.36
CA PRO A 18 2.41 -11.67 -7.40
C PRO A 18 2.01 -12.30 -6.05
N GLU A 19 2.97 -12.55 -5.16
CA GLU A 19 2.70 -13.09 -3.82
C GLU A 19 2.27 -12.01 -2.81
N PHE A 20 2.56 -10.73 -3.11
CA PHE A 20 2.31 -9.56 -2.28
C PHE A 20 1.68 -8.40 -3.11
N PRO A 21 0.50 -8.62 -3.71
CA PRO A 21 -0.12 -7.64 -4.63
C PRO A 21 -0.70 -6.44 -3.88
N GLY A 22 -0.92 -5.32 -4.58
CA GLY A 22 -1.44 -4.09 -3.96
C GLY A 22 -2.79 -4.26 -3.28
N SER A 23 -3.61 -5.21 -3.77
CA SER A 23 -4.92 -5.55 -3.20
C SER A 23 -4.85 -6.03 -1.75
N GLU A 24 -3.72 -6.58 -1.31
CA GLU A 24 -3.53 -6.99 0.09
C GLU A 24 -3.65 -5.79 1.04
N LEU A 25 -3.29 -4.57 0.62
CA LEU A 25 -3.40 -3.38 1.47
C LEU A 25 -4.86 -3.02 1.82
N LEU A 26 -5.84 -3.51 1.06
CA LEU A 26 -7.27 -3.32 1.32
C LEU A 26 -7.78 -4.26 2.42
N SER A 27 -7.05 -5.34 2.72
CA SER A 27 -7.37 -6.24 3.81
C SER A 27 -6.82 -5.69 5.13
N HIS A 28 -7.65 -5.69 6.17
CA HIS A 28 -7.30 -5.17 7.49
C HIS A 28 -7.37 -6.27 8.54
N SER A 29 -6.52 -7.28 8.40
CA SER A 29 -6.36 -8.35 9.38
C SER A 29 -4.92 -8.38 9.89
N SER A 30 -4.69 -9.09 10.99
CA SER A 30 -3.32 -9.35 11.47
C SER A 30 -2.54 -10.31 10.56
N GLN A 31 -3.21 -10.93 9.58
CA GLN A 31 -2.66 -11.94 8.67
C GLN A 31 -2.38 -11.36 7.27
N THR A 32 -2.69 -10.08 7.05
CA THR A 32 -2.48 -9.43 5.76
C THR A 32 -1.00 -9.41 5.41
N LYS A 33 -0.65 -9.85 4.20
CA LYS A 33 0.76 -9.95 3.78
C LYS A 33 1.37 -8.59 3.46
N GLY A 34 0.54 -7.66 2.97
CA GLY A 34 0.96 -6.34 2.51
C GLY A 34 1.33 -6.32 1.04
N TRP A 35 1.95 -5.22 0.61
CA TRP A 35 2.40 -5.00 -0.77
C TRP A 35 3.92 -5.03 -0.85
N GLN A 36 4.44 -5.57 -1.95
CA GLN A 36 5.86 -5.53 -2.30
C GLN A 36 6.03 -5.17 -3.77
N SER A 37 7.06 -4.39 -4.10
CA SER A 37 7.45 -4.19 -5.49
C SER A 37 7.97 -5.49 -6.11
N ALA A 38 7.88 -5.62 -7.43
CA ALA A 38 8.49 -6.74 -8.14
C ALA A 38 10.01 -6.75 -7.94
N ARG A 39 10.62 -7.94 -8.02
CA ARG A 39 12.09 -8.08 -7.99
C ARG A 39 12.70 -7.37 -9.20
N PHE A 40 13.80 -6.64 -8.99
CA PHE A 40 14.50 -5.87 -10.04
C PHE A 40 13.63 -4.81 -10.73
N CYS A 41 12.66 -4.23 -10.02
CA CYS A 41 11.87 -3.12 -10.53
C CYS A 41 12.72 -1.84 -10.68
N ASP A 42 12.39 -1.01 -11.67
CA ASP A 42 13.02 0.29 -11.84
C ASP A 42 12.67 1.24 -10.69
N PHE A 43 13.66 1.95 -10.13
CA PHE A 43 13.40 2.98 -9.14
C PHE A 43 13.03 4.30 -9.84
N PRO A 44 12.05 5.08 -9.34
CA PRO A 44 11.27 4.91 -8.11
C PRO A 44 10.02 4.02 -8.27
N GLN A 45 9.53 3.54 -7.13
CA GLN A 45 8.26 2.80 -7.03
C GLN A 45 7.16 3.66 -6.40
N GLU A 46 5.95 3.58 -6.94
CA GLU A 46 4.79 4.36 -6.51
C GLU A 46 3.54 3.47 -6.38
N ILE A 47 2.68 3.84 -5.43
CA ILE A 47 1.33 3.29 -5.30
C ILE A 47 0.30 4.43 -5.28
N GLY A 48 -0.74 4.28 -6.10
CA GLY A 48 -1.83 5.25 -6.21
C GLY A 48 -3.05 4.78 -5.43
N LEU A 49 -3.52 5.61 -4.50
CA LEU A 49 -4.74 5.39 -3.74
C LEU A 49 -5.82 6.37 -4.20
N GLN A 50 -7.06 5.90 -4.31
CA GLN A 50 -8.21 6.75 -4.62
C GLN A 50 -9.32 6.58 -3.58
N PHE A 51 -9.84 7.71 -3.10
CA PHE A 51 -11.04 7.77 -2.28
C PHE A 51 -12.29 7.89 -3.15
N GLU A 52 -13.41 7.33 -2.71
CA GLU A 52 -14.69 7.39 -3.44
C GLU A 52 -15.23 8.83 -3.58
N THR A 53 -14.92 9.67 -2.59
CA THR A 53 -15.29 11.08 -2.55
C THR A 53 -14.11 11.91 -2.02
N PRO A 54 -14.10 13.24 -2.19
CA PRO A 54 -13.13 14.09 -1.52
C PRO A 54 -13.20 13.93 0.00
N VAL A 55 -12.05 13.69 0.63
CA VAL A 55 -11.93 13.42 2.06
C VAL A 55 -10.94 14.37 2.72
N HIS A 56 -11.13 14.61 4.02
CA HIS A 56 -10.16 15.33 4.83
C HIS A 56 -9.21 14.32 5.50
N LEU A 57 -8.08 14.03 4.85
CA LEU A 57 -7.10 13.09 5.35
C LEU A 57 -6.34 13.69 6.54
N ARG A 58 -6.48 13.08 7.73
CA ARG A 58 -5.80 13.54 8.95
C ARG A 58 -4.56 12.75 9.30
N GLN A 59 -4.60 11.44 9.05
CA GLN A 59 -3.54 10.52 9.45
C GLN A 59 -3.45 9.38 8.44
N VAL A 60 -2.21 9.02 8.11
CA VAL A 60 -1.88 7.78 7.40
C VAL A 60 -1.22 6.86 8.42
N GLY A 61 -1.80 5.68 8.61
CA GLY A 61 -1.23 4.63 9.45
C GLY A 61 -0.58 3.56 8.59
N TYR A 62 0.59 3.10 8.99
CA TYR A 62 1.32 2.02 8.33
C TYR A 62 1.28 0.76 9.22
N GLY A 63 1.09 -0.41 8.60
CA GLY A 63 1.23 -1.70 9.28
C GLY A 63 2.70 -2.04 9.57
N LYS A 64 2.94 -3.14 10.31
CA LYS A 64 4.29 -3.54 10.78
C LYS A 64 5.26 -4.05 9.71
N ILE A 65 4.86 -4.13 8.44
CA ILE A 65 5.67 -4.67 7.36
C ILE A 65 5.96 -3.55 6.36
N PHE A 66 6.97 -2.74 6.67
CA PHE A 66 7.72 -1.97 5.67
C PHE A 66 9.10 -2.61 5.60
N THR A 67 9.20 -3.75 4.93
CA THR A 67 10.51 -4.27 4.55
C THR A 67 10.97 -3.40 3.38
N ARG A 68 11.83 -2.43 3.68
CA ARG A 68 12.67 -1.78 2.67
C ARG A 68 13.26 -2.92 1.84
N VAL A 69 12.89 -3.03 0.57
CA VAL A 69 13.63 -3.86 -0.38
C VAL A 69 14.96 -3.15 -0.55
N ALA A 70 15.89 -3.44 0.36
CA ALA A 70 17.29 -3.13 0.22
C ALA A 70 17.79 -4.01 -0.93
N GLY A 71 17.81 -3.42 -2.12
CA GLY A 71 18.20 -4.10 -3.35
C GLY A 71 19.11 -3.21 -4.19
N ILE A 72 20.39 -3.24 -3.83
CA ILE A 72 21.57 -3.11 -4.72
C ILE A 72 21.89 -1.70 -5.26
N ASN A 73 22.76 -1.00 -4.52
CA ASN A 73 24.15 -0.80 -4.98
C ASN A 73 25.08 -1.31 -3.87
#